data_AF-A0A957FE18-F1
#
_entry.id   AF-A0A957FE18-F1
#
_cell.length_a   1.000
_cell.length_b   1.000
_cell.length_c   1.000
_cell.angle_alpha   90.00
_cell.angle_beta   90.00
_cell.angle_gamma   90.00
#
_symmetry.space_group_name_H-M   'P 1'
#
loop_
_entity.id
_entity.type
_entity.pdbx_description
1 polymer ?
#
loop_
_entity_poly.entity_id
_entity_poly.type
_entity_poly.pdbx_seq_one_letter_code
_entity_poly.pdbx_strand_id
1 'polypeptide(L)'
;MPEVIVDHALCTGCGTCADFCPVEVFEMRGNGNGRLYANPIRQENCWACDTCVGQCKRNAIQIIETGDEIAAKSQRDTATARPIPHSEKQLYASWHETLRTVLGLRWAPVAIKLIPQGDPLPDVPMPRTKLRYCQSLMMARRGKSLLMPAQCHACPDGTHILGLTEIPPKLASGELYLHFKKLASMDAARQMIAERPRLPEKSMQATLVTPLNKAVLTPDVVAVIAQPEQMMWLTMASSFYTGHRSTFQISGYNAQCVETTLIPYTRGEFNLSLGCYGCRASSDVSDDLMFMGVPIGQMPDLIRGLESLGRKAIPDSRNKVYLPPNI
;
A
#
# COMPACT_ATOMS: atom_id res chain seq x y z
N MET A 1 -8.73 11.23 24.62
CA MET A 1 -9.04 9.88 24.11
C MET A 1 -10.26 9.97 23.19
N PRO A 2 -10.20 9.43 21.96
CA PRO A 2 -11.28 9.57 20.98
C PRO A 2 -12.59 9.00 21.53
N GLU A 3 -13.69 9.70 21.28
CA GLU A 3 -15.02 9.22 21.63
C GLU A 3 -15.54 8.29 20.54
N VAL A 4 -15.99 7.08 20.90
CA VAL A 4 -16.48 6.07 19.96
C VAL A 4 -17.97 5.89 20.19
N ILE A 5 -18.76 6.39 19.23
CA ILE A 5 -20.22 6.36 19.31
C ILE A 5 -20.76 5.27 18.38
N VAL A 6 -21.67 4.45 18.89
CA VAL A 6 -22.41 3.47 18.09
C VAL A 6 -23.90 3.81 18.12
N ASP A 7 -24.48 4.13 16.97
CA ASP A 7 -25.91 4.27 16.80
C ASP A 7 -26.56 2.86 16.81
N HIS A 8 -27.16 2.49 17.95
CA HIS A 8 -27.79 1.19 18.12
C HIS A 8 -29.07 1.01 17.28
N ALA A 9 -29.70 2.08 16.80
CA ALA A 9 -30.83 1.97 15.88
C ALA A 9 -30.37 1.48 14.51
N LEU A 10 -29.23 1.98 14.04
CA LEU A 10 -28.62 1.59 12.75
C LEU A 10 -27.81 0.30 12.84
N CYS A 11 -27.25 -0.02 14.02
CA CYS A 11 -26.41 -1.20 14.23
C CYS A 11 -27.21 -2.50 14.05
N THR A 12 -26.78 -3.34 13.12
CA THR A 12 -27.42 -4.64 12.85
C THR A 12 -26.84 -5.78 13.68
N GLY A 13 -25.85 -5.51 14.53
CA GLY A 13 -25.19 -6.55 15.33
C GLY A 13 -24.29 -7.48 14.52
N CYS A 14 -23.90 -7.11 13.30
CA CYS A 14 -23.19 -8.00 12.37
C CYS A 14 -21.74 -8.34 12.75
N GLY A 15 -21.22 -7.82 13.88
CA GLY A 15 -19.88 -8.17 14.39
C GLY A 15 -18.70 -7.50 13.69
N THR A 16 -18.90 -6.98 12.48
CA THR A 16 -17.82 -6.46 11.62
C THR A 16 -16.89 -5.46 12.33
N CYS A 17 -17.41 -4.52 13.13
CA CYS A 17 -16.55 -3.59 13.86
C CYS A 17 -15.67 -4.25 14.92
N ALA A 18 -16.16 -5.30 15.60
CA ALA A 18 -15.37 -6.10 16.54
C ALA A 18 -14.36 -7.00 15.81
N ASP A 19 -14.66 -7.41 14.58
CA ASP A 19 -13.76 -8.20 13.74
C ASP A 19 -12.60 -7.38 13.18
N PHE A 20 -12.87 -6.14 12.79
CA PHE A 20 -11.89 -5.27 12.15
C PHE A 20 -11.19 -4.30 13.12
N CYS A 21 -11.56 -4.26 14.39
CA CYS A 21 -10.89 -3.41 15.36
C CYS A 21 -9.55 -4.04 15.81
N PRO A 22 -8.40 -3.45 15.46
CA PRO A 22 -7.09 -4.05 15.75
C PRO A 22 -6.72 -4.03 17.23
N VAL A 23 -7.38 -3.18 18.01
CA VAL A 23 -7.17 -2.97 19.45
C VAL A 23 -8.42 -3.36 20.26
N GLU A 24 -9.30 -4.15 19.62
CA GLU A 24 -10.44 -4.80 20.24
C GLU A 24 -11.41 -3.86 20.97
N VAL A 25 -11.62 -2.62 20.53
CA VAL A 25 -12.52 -1.64 21.18
C VAL A 25 -13.93 -2.22 21.45
N PHE A 26 -14.45 -3.04 20.54
CA PHE A 26 -15.85 -3.47 20.55
C PHE A 26 -16.05 -4.89 21.11
N GLU A 27 -17.09 -5.04 21.94
CA GLU A 27 -17.69 -6.30 22.35
C GLU A 27 -19.12 -6.38 21.81
N MET A 28 -19.55 -7.54 21.32
CA MET A 28 -20.93 -7.72 20.84
C MET A 28 -21.83 -8.10 22.01
N ARG A 29 -22.82 -7.26 22.33
CA ARG A 29 -23.76 -7.49 23.44
C ARG A 29 -25.17 -7.70 22.93
N GLY A 30 -25.91 -8.60 23.58
CA GLY A 30 -27.34 -8.78 23.33
C GLY A 30 -28.16 -7.72 24.04
N ASN A 31 -29.19 -7.22 23.38
CA ASN A 31 -30.30 -6.58 24.08
C ASN A 31 -31.28 -7.66 24.59
N GLY A 32 -32.18 -7.29 25.51
CA GLY A 32 -33.19 -8.20 26.09
C GLY A 32 -34.15 -8.86 25.08
N ASN A 33 -34.06 -8.51 23.80
CA ASN A 33 -34.90 -8.99 22.71
C ASN A 33 -34.13 -9.94 21.76
N GLY A 34 -32.91 -10.35 22.12
CA GLY A 34 -32.08 -11.27 21.33
C GLY A 34 -31.32 -10.64 20.16
N ARG A 35 -31.40 -9.32 19.95
CA ARG A 35 -30.64 -8.60 18.91
C ARG A 35 -29.29 -8.16 19.48
N LEU A 36 -28.21 -8.53 18.78
CA LEU A 36 -26.85 -8.10 19.13
C LEU A 36 -26.59 -6.66 18.68
N TYR A 37 -25.72 -5.95 19.40
CA TYR A 37 -25.20 -4.64 19.05
C TYR A 37 -23.72 -4.54 19.45
N ALA A 38 -23.00 -3.65 18.78
CA ALA A 38 -21.59 -3.39 19.07
C ALA A 38 -21.47 -2.41 20.24
N ASN A 39 -20.73 -2.77 21.27
CA ASN A 39 -20.50 -1.95 22.46
C ASN A 39 -19.00 -1.61 22.57
N PRO A 40 -18.58 -0.33 22.49
CA PRO A 40 -17.18 0.08 22.54
C PRO A 40 -16.63 0.06 23.98
N ILE A 41 -16.55 -1.12 24.60
CA ILE A 41 -16.16 -1.27 26.01
C ILE A 41 -14.70 -0.89 26.31
N ARG A 42 -13.81 -0.98 25.30
CA ARG A 42 -12.39 -0.61 25.40
C ARG A 42 -12.10 0.64 24.59
N GLN A 43 -12.95 1.67 24.72
CA GLN A 43 -12.81 2.92 23.97
C GLN A 43 -11.46 3.59 24.22
N GLU A 44 -10.86 3.39 25.38
CA GLU A 44 -9.54 3.89 25.74
C GLU A 44 -8.40 3.37 24.89
N ASN A 45 -8.56 2.20 24.28
CA ASN A 45 -7.60 1.67 23.34
C ASN A 45 -7.79 2.26 21.93
N CYS A 46 -8.88 3.00 21.69
CA CYS A 46 -9.18 3.56 20.39
C CYS A 46 -8.15 4.64 20.00
N TRP A 47 -7.36 4.33 18.98
CA TRP A 47 -6.41 5.24 18.34
C TRP A 47 -6.98 5.98 17.11
N ALA A 48 -8.29 6.29 17.14
CA ALA A 48 -9.03 7.03 16.10
C ALA A 48 -8.79 6.53 14.67
N CYS A 49 -8.83 5.22 14.54
CA CYS A 49 -8.40 4.59 13.32
C CYS A 49 -9.57 4.38 12.34
N ASP A 50 -10.82 4.75 12.60
CA ASP A 50 -11.96 4.66 11.64
C ASP A 50 -12.20 3.34 10.87
N THR A 51 -11.49 2.25 11.16
CA THR A 51 -11.65 0.99 10.42
C THR A 51 -13.07 0.45 10.67
N CYS A 52 -13.56 0.56 11.92
CA CYS A 52 -14.93 0.22 12.27
C CYS A 52 -15.96 1.11 11.54
N VAL A 53 -15.69 2.41 11.40
CA VAL A 53 -16.53 3.36 10.66
C VAL A 53 -16.63 2.95 9.19
N GLY A 54 -15.50 2.71 8.53
CA GLY A 54 -15.45 2.36 7.11
C GLY A 54 -15.97 0.95 6.77
N GLN A 55 -15.92 0.00 7.70
CA GLN A 55 -16.46 -1.35 7.49
C GLN A 55 -17.95 -1.47 7.85
N CYS A 56 -18.53 -0.47 8.52
CA CYS A 56 -19.93 -0.52 8.93
C CYS A 56 -20.86 -0.27 7.72
N LYS A 57 -21.47 -1.33 7.18
CA LYS A 57 -22.42 -1.25 6.05
C LYS A 57 -23.65 -0.35 6.30
N ARG A 58 -23.90 0.02 7.56
CA ARG A 58 -25.03 0.84 7.99
C ARG A 58 -24.61 2.23 8.48
N ASN A 59 -23.32 2.56 8.42
CA ASN A 59 -22.75 3.80 8.94
C ASN A 59 -23.15 4.09 10.39
N ALA A 60 -23.25 3.04 11.21
CA ALA A 60 -23.73 3.11 12.59
C ALA A 60 -22.65 3.52 13.59
N ILE A 61 -21.42 3.85 13.16
CA ILE A 61 -20.28 4.10 14.05
C ILE A 61 -19.66 5.43 13.71
N GLN A 62 -19.37 6.22 14.72
CA GLN A 62 -18.63 7.47 14.63
C GLN A 62 -17.47 7.46 15.61
N ILE A 63 -16.35 8.06 15.21
CA ILE A 63 -15.25 8.38 16.10
C ILE A 63 -15.09 9.88 16.11
N ILE A 64 -15.11 10.49 17.29
CA ILE A 64 -14.95 11.93 17.50
C ILE A 64 -13.63 12.15 18.22
N GLU A 65 -12.66 12.75 17.52
CA GLU A 65 -11.41 13.21 18.13
C GLU A 65 -11.63 14.58 18.81
N THR A 66 -11.07 14.79 20.00
CA THR A 66 -11.15 16.09 20.70
C THR A 66 -10.17 17.12 20.13
N GLY A 67 -10.41 18.41 20.39
CA GLY A 67 -9.51 19.50 19.95
C GLY A 67 -8.07 19.32 20.44
N ASP A 68 -7.89 18.84 21.68
CA ASP A 68 -6.57 18.57 22.26
C ASP A 68 -5.88 17.35 21.63
N GLU A 69 -6.64 16.33 21.20
CA GLU A 69 -6.08 15.20 20.43
C GLU A 69 -5.59 15.63 19.06
N ILE A 70 -6.37 16.47 18.37
CA ILE A 70 -6.01 17.06 17.09
C ILE A 70 -4.75 17.93 17.27
N ALA A 71 -4.67 18.73 18.33
CA ALA A 71 -3.53 19.57 18.65
C ALA A 71 -2.27 18.75 18.97
N ALA A 72 -2.36 17.74 19.85
CA ALA A 72 -1.25 16.86 20.20
C ALA A 72 -0.74 16.03 19.00
N LYS A 73 -1.61 15.67 18.05
CA LYS A 73 -1.27 15.06 16.77
C LYS A 73 -0.55 16.06 15.86
N SER A 74 -1.09 17.27 15.70
CA SER A 74 -0.47 18.34 14.90
C SER A 74 0.94 18.75 15.37
N GLN A 75 1.23 18.65 16.68
CA GLN A 75 2.56 18.89 17.23
C GLN A 75 3.55 17.74 16.92
N ARG A 76 3.09 16.48 16.93
CA ARG A 76 3.87 15.30 16.52
C ARG A 76 4.11 15.25 15.00
N ASP A 77 3.22 15.87 14.24
CA ASP A 77 3.26 15.94 12.77
C ASP A 77 3.90 17.23 12.26
N THR A 78 4.66 17.94 13.11
CA THR A 78 5.45 19.09 12.64
C THR A 78 6.54 18.61 11.69
N ALA A 79 6.51 19.14 10.47
CA ALA A 79 7.47 18.80 9.44
C ALA A 79 8.89 19.17 9.88
N THR A 80 9.71 18.15 10.06
CA THR A 80 11.11 18.28 10.50
C THR A 80 12.08 17.80 9.43
N ALA A 81 11.60 17.05 8.43
CA ALA A 81 12.46 16.51 7.41
C ALA A 81 12.91 17.60 6.44
N ARG A 82 14.22 17.64 6.16
CA ARG A 82 14.77 18.53 5.15
C ARG A 82 14.35 18.04 3.76
N PRO A 83 13.89 18.92 2.87
CA PRO A 83 13.60 18.55 1.49
C PRO A 83 14.86 18.01 0.79
N ILE A 84 14.67 17.08 -0.15
CA ILE A 84 15.77 16.61 -1.01
C ILE A 84 16.39 17.75 -1.83
N PRO A 85 17.69 17.63 -2.19
CA PRO A 85 18.39 18.57 -3.08
C PRO A 85 17.65 18.80 -4.40
N HIS A 86 17.82 19.99 -4.97
CA HIS A 86 17.21 20.33 -6.25
C HIS A 86 17.64 19.40 -7.40
N SER A 87 18.90 18.94 -7.38
CA SER A 87 19.44 17.97 -8.35
C SER A 87 18.70 16.63 -8.30
N GLU A 88 18.38 16.11 -7.11
CA GLU A 88 17.58 14.88 -6.97
C GLU A 88 16.15 15.09 -7.47
N LYS A 89 15.52 16.24 -7.20
CA LYS A 89 14.19 16.57 -7.74
C LYS A 89 14.18 16.57 -9.28
N GLN A 90 15.19 17.19 -9.89
CA GLN A 90 15.35 17.22 -11.34
C GLN A 90 15.57 15.82 -11.91
N LEU A 91 16.39 15.00 -11.24
CA LEU A 91 16.65 13.61 -11.64
C LEU A 91 15.36 12.77 -11.62
N TYR A 92 14.59 12.84 -10.54
CA TYR A 92 13.33 12.10 -10.43
C TYR A 92 12.26 12.60 -11.39
N ALA A 93 12.23 13.92 -11.68
CA ALA A 93 11.37 14.47 -12.73
C ALA A 93 11.75 13.93 -14.12
N SER A 94 13.05 13.84 -14.41
CA SER A 94 13.56 13.25 -15.66
C SER A 94 13.17 11.78 -15.78
N TRP A 95 13.42 10.96 -14.75
CA TRP A 95 13.02 9.55 -14.75
C TRP A 95 11.51 9.34 -14.89
N HIS A 96 10.73 10.18 -14.22
CA HIS A 96 9.28 10.20 -14.36
C HIS A 96 8.86 10.44 -15.81
N GLU A 97 9.48 11.41 -16.48
CA GLU A 97 9.18 11.72 -17.88
C GLU A 97 9.59 10.59 -18.82
N THR A 98 10.80 10.03 -18.67
CA THR A 98 11.26 8.90 -19.47
C THR A 98 10.31 7.70 -19.33
N LEU A 99 9.92 7.34 -18.11
CA LEU A 99 8.97 6.25 -17.88
C LEU A 99 7.63 6.52 -18.56
N ARG A 100 7.10 7.74 -18.43
CA ARG A 100 5.80 8.08 -18.99
C ARG A 100 5.79 8.09 -20.51
N THR A 101 6.81 8.69 -21.13
CA THR A 101 6.89 8.87 -22.57
C THR A 101 7.23 7.59 -23.29
N VAL A 102 8.29 6.89 -22.88
CA VAL A 102 8.78 5.69 -23.57
C VAL A 102 7.77 4.54 -23.48
N LEU A 103 7.20 4.31 -22.29
CA LEU A 103 6.22 3.24 -22.10
C LEU A 103 4.80 3.65 -22.47
N GLY A 104 4.50 4.95 -22.60
CA GLY A 104 3.13 5.45 -22.73
C GLY A 104 2.31 5.25 -21.46
N LEU A 105 2.90 5.49 -20.28
CA LEU A 105 2.19 5.30 -19.02
C LEU A 105 1.06 6.33 -18.87
N ARG A 106 -0.16 5.84 -18.66
CA ARG A 106 -1.29 6.69 -18.31
C ARG A 106 -1.04 7.41 -16.98
N TRP A 107 -0.55 6.69 -15.97
CA TRP A 107 -0.39 7.18 -14.59
C TRP A 107 1.06 7.45 -14.22
N ALA A 108 1.27 8.24 -13.16
CA ALA A 108 2.59 8.55 -12.65
C ALA A 108 3.23 7.31 -12.00
N PRO A 109 4.54 7.06 -12.24
CA PRO A 109 5.35 6.25 -11.33
C PRO A 109 5.30 6.85 -9.92
N VAL A 110 5.28 6.00 -8.90
CA VAL A 110 5.09 6.38 -7.50
C VAL A 110 6.39 6.20 -6.74
N ALA A 111 6.90 7.27 -6.15
CA ALA A 111 7.99 7.23 -5.18
C ALA A 111 7.45 6.79 -3.82
N ILE A 112 8.08 5.78 -3.22
CA ILE A 112 7.74 5.20 -1.92
C ILE A 112 8.93 5.38 -0.98
N LYS A 113 8.65 5.92 0.20
CA LYS A 113 9.59 5.97 1.33
C LYS A 113 8.97 5.23 2.52
N LEU A 114 9.73 4.32 3.12
CA LEU A 114 9.45 3.79 4.46
C LEU A 114 10.23 4.66 5.45
N ILE A 115 9.54 5.29 6.40
CA ILE A 115 10.18 6.20 7.36
C ILE A 115 10.40 5.43 8.67
N PRO A 116 11.66 5.15 9.06
CA PRO A 116 12.00 4.49 10.31
C PRO A 116 11.48 5.23 11.54
N GLN A 117 11.28 4.51 12.63
CA GLN A 117 10.95 5.09 13.92
C GLN A 117 12.05 6.08 14.37
N GLY A 118 11.67 7.32 14.70
CA GLY A 118 12.59 8.36 15.14
C GLY A 118 13.13 9.28 14.03
N ASP A 119 13.00 8.88 12.77
CA ASP A 119 13.37 9.73 11.63
C ASP A 119 12.41 10.92 11.45
N PRO A 120 12.87 12.05 10.90
CA PRO A 120 12.03 13.22 10.73
C PRO A 120 10.93 13.02 9.67
N LEU A 121 9.75 13.59 9.92
CA LEU A 121 8.60 13.53 9.01
C LEU A 121 8.58 14.74 8.06
N PRO A 122 8.23 14.56 6.77
CA PRO A 122 8.12 15.66 5.82
C PRO A 122 6.76 16.37 5.92
N ASP A 123 6.71 17.62 5.41
CA ASP A 123 5.46 18.37 5.27
C ASP A 123 4.64 17.85 4.08
N VAL A 124 3.88 16.78 4.31
CA VAL A 124 3.01 16.17 3.30
C VAL A 124 1.65 15.87 3.92
N PRO A 125 0.53 16.16 3.24
CA PRO A 125 -0.80 15.92 3.77
C PRO A 125 -1.03 14.45 4.14
N MET A 126 -1.67 14.23 5.28
CA MET A 126 -2.28 12.95 5.64
C MET A 126 -3.68 12.83 5.01
N PRO A 127 -4.17 11.62 4.72
CA PRO A 127 -5.51 11.45 4.20
C PRO A 127 -6.55 11.76 5.29
N ARG A 128 -7.69 12.34 4.87
CA ARG A 128 -8.81 12.65 5.78
C ARG A 128 -9.53 11.41 6.32
N THR A 129 -9.43 10.31 5.57
CA THR A 129 -9.98 9.01 5.94
C THR A 129 -8.87 7.99 5.87
N LYS A 130 -8.99 6.94 6.67
CA LYS A 130 -8.17 5.74 6.51
C LYS A 130 -8.10 5.24 5.07
N LEU A 131 -6.91 4.88 4.62
CA LEU A 131 -6.69 4.22 3.34
C LEU A 131 -5.96 2.91 3.57
N ARG A 132 -6.23 1.89 2.76
CA ARG A 132 -5.26 0.79 2.63
C ARG A 132 -4.00 1.34 1.98
N TYR A 133 -2.84 0.78 2.31
CA TYR A 133 -1.57 1.13 1.63
C TYR A 133 -1.71 1.09 0.10
N CYS A 134 -2.44 0.10 -0.44
CA CYS A 134 -2.69 0.02 -1.87
C CYS A 134 -3.42 1.25 -2.46
N GLN A 135 -4.36 1.83 -1.70
CA GLN A 135 -5.10 3.01 -2.11
C GLN A 135 -4.24 4.27 -2.08
N SER A 136 -3.29 4.39 -1.14
CA SER A 136 -2.40 5.54 -1.10
C SER A 136 -1.51 5.59 -2.35
N LEU A 137 -1.01 4.45 -2.85
CA LEU A 137 -0.31 4.39 -4.14
C LEU A 137 -1.23 4.72 -5.31
N MET A 138 -2.51 4.34 -5.27
CA MET A 138 -3.47 4.70 -6.33
C MET A 138 -3.78 6.20 -6.36
N MET A 139 -3.72 6.87 -5.21
CA MET A 139 -3.80 8.32 -5.14
C MET A 139 -2.50 8.97 -5.66
N ALA A 140 -1.35 8.39 -5.30
CA ALA A 140 -0.05 8.85 -5.75
C ALA A 140 0.15 8.75 -7.26
N ARG A 141 -0.24 7.64 -7.89
CA ARG A 141 -0.18 7.51 -9.36
C ARG A 141 -1.05 8.55 -10.09
N ARG A 142 -2.02 9.17 -9.39
CA ARG A 142 -2.90 10.24 -9.87
C ARG A 142 -2.49 11.64 -9.42
N GLY A 143 -1.27 11.81 -8.92
CA GLY A 143 -0.70 13.14 -8.66
C GLY A 143 -0.77 13.63 -7.23
N LYS A 144 -1.28 12.83 -6.28
CA LYS A 144 -1.41 13.21 -4.85
C LYS A 144 -0.23 12.70 -4.01
N SER A 145 0.25 13.50 -3.08
CA SER A 145 1.28 13.08 -2.11
C SER A 145 0.63 12.82 -0.77
N LEU A 146 0.97 11.71 -0.12
CA LEU A 146 0.38 11.30 1.16
C LEU A 146 1.45 10.81 2.13
N LEU A 147 1.47 11.40 3.33
CA LEU A 147 2.11 10.83 4.50
C LEU A 147 1.10 9.90 5.20
N MET A 148 1.53 8.69 5.52
CA MET A 148 0.67 7.63 6.03
C MET A 148 1.29 6.98 7.27
N PRO A 149 1.20 7.62 8.46
CA PRO A 149 1.46 6.98 9.73
C PRO A 149 0.53 5.79 9.98
N ALA A 150 0.82 4.97 10.98
CA ALA A 150 0.06 3.75 11.30
C ALA A 150 -1.46 3.99 11.42
N GLN A 151 -1.88 5.07 12.07
CA GLN A 151 -3.28 5.47 12.24
C GLN A 151 -3.98 5.95 10.96
N CYS A 152 -3.26 6.08 9.83
CA CYS A 152 -3.85 6.39 8.54
C CYS A 152 -4.12 5.12 7.70
N HIS A 153 -3.66 3.94 8.14
CA HIS A 153 -3.81 2.69 7.39
C HIS A 153 -5.04 1.87 7.79
N ALA A 154 -5.81 1.41 6.80
CA ALA A 154 -7.01 0.57 6.98
C ALA A 154 -6.73 -0.94 6.94
N CYS A 155 -5.51 -1.36 6.56
CA CYS A 155 -5.18 -2.77 6.31
C CYS A 155 -4.24 -3.30 7.40
N PRO A 156 -4.69 -4.18 8.31
CA PRO A 156 -3.84 -4.71 9.38
C PRO A 156 -2.67 -5.56 8.85
N ASP A 157 -2.88 -6.29 7.75
CA ASP A 157 -1.79 -6.98 7.05
C ASP A 157 -0.71 -6.00 6.62
N GLY A 158 -1.12 -4.91 5.97
CA GLY A 158 -0.20 -3.91 5.42
C GLY A 158 0.62 -3.23 6.51
N THR A 159 -0.01 -2.85 7.63
CA THR A 159 0.69 -2.17 8.73
C THR A 159 1.69 -3.08 9.42
N HIS A 160 1.33 -4.33 9.69
CA HIS A 160 2.23 -5.29 10.31
C HIS A 160 3.41 -5.65 9.38
N ILE A 161 3.15 -5.94 8.09
CA ILE A 161 4.19 -6.26 7.11
C ILE A 161 5.21 -5.14 6.98
N LEU A 162 4.74 -3.89 6.94
CA LEU A 162 5.58 -2.70 6.78
C LEU A 162 6.15 -2.19 8.12
N GLY A 163 6.05 -2.96 9.21
CA GLY A 163 6.69 -2.65 10.48
C GLY A 163 6.06 -1.47 11.24
N LEU A 164 4.85 -1.05 10.89
CA LEU A 164 4.14 0.07 11.51
C LEU A 164 3.44 -0.32 12.83
N THR A 165 2.98 -1.57 12.93
CA THR A 165 2.23 -2.08 14.08
C THR A 165 2.67 -3.50 14.43
N GLU A 166 2.31 -3.94 15.63
CA GLU A 166 2.33 -5.36 15.99
C GLU A 166 1.27 -6.13 15.18
N ILE A 167 1.44 -7.46 15.09
CA ILE A 167 0.44 -8.33 14.48
C ILE A 167 -0.82 -8.41 15.35
N PRO A 168 -2.02 -8.12 14.81
CA PRO A 168 -3.26 -8.32 15.57
C PRO A 168 -3.48 -9.81 15.88
N PRO A 169 -4.00 -10.19 17.06
CA PRO A 169 -4.18 -11.60 17.45
C PRO A 169 -5.00 -12.44 16.46
N LYS A 170 -6.12 -11.90 15.94
CA LYS A 170 -6.96 -12.55 14.91
C LYS A 170 -6.23 -12.76 13.58
N LEU A 171 -5.27 -11.89 13.27
CA LEU A 171 -4.43 -12.06 12.09
C LEU A 171 -3.34 -13.10 12.36
N ALA A 172 -2.72 -13.09 13.54
CA ALA A 172 -1.71 -14.06 13.93
C ALA A 172 -2.26 -15.50 13.98
N SER A 173 -3.51 -15.67 14.41
CA SER A 173 -4.15 -16.98 14.49
C SER A 173 -4.41 -17.61 13.12
N GLY A 174 -4.59 -16.80 12.07
CA GLY A 174 -5.00 -17.24 10.73
C GLY A 174 -6.51 -17.22 10.49
N GLU A 175 -7.30 -16.94 11.51
CA GLU A 175 -8.77 -16.94 11.48
C GLU A 175 -9.33 -16.04 10.37
N LEU A 176 -8.69 -14.88 10.16
CA LEU A 176 -9.10 -13.92 9.14
C LEU A 176 -9.07 -14.50 7.71
N TYR A 177 -8.12 -15.40 7.41
CA TYR A 177 -8.00 -16.00 6.07
C TYR A 177 -9.07 -17.06 5.79
N LEU A 178 -9.50 -17.79 6.82
CA LEU A 178 -10.62 -18.73 6.72
C LEU A 178 -11.95 -17.98 6.65
N HIS A 179 -12.11 -16.92 7.44
CA HIS A 179 -13.30 -16.09 7.41
C HIS A 179 -13.57 -15.55 6.00
N PHE A 180 -12.51 -15.12 5.30
CA PHE A 180 -12.61 -14.70 3.90
C PHE A 180 -12.65 -15.84 2.87
N LYS A 181 -12.63 -17.11 3.30
CA LYS A 181 -12.57 -18.31 2.44
C LYS A 181 -11.45 -18.27 1.40
N LYS A 182 -10.32 -17.65 1.76
CA LYS A 182 -9.13 -17.60 0.89
C LYS A 182 -8.30 -18.87 0.97
N LEU A 183 -8.43 -19.60 2.08
CA LEU A 183 -7.70 -20.82 2.37
C LEU A 183 -8.65 -21.87 2.95
N ALA A 184 -8.35 -23.14 2.66
CA ALA A 184 -9.21 -24.27 3.01
C ALA A 184 -9.06 -24.73 4.47
N SER A 185 -7.95 -24.41 5.13
CA SER A 185 -7.66 -24.88 6.48
C SER A 185 -6.84 -23.87 7.30
N MET A 186 -6.88 -24.04 8.62
CA MET A 186 -6.05 -23.27 9.55
C MET A 186 -4.56 -23.50 9.32
N ASP A 187 -4.17 -24.71 8.94
CA ASP A 187 -2.76 -25.03 8.70
C ASP A 187 -2.22 -24.30 7.47
N ALA A 188 -3.01 -24.22 6.40
CA ALA A 188 -2.66 -23.40 5.23
C ALA A 188 -2.54 -21.91 5.61
N ALA A 189 -3.44 -21.40 6.47
CA ALA A 189 -3.39 -20.02 6.93
C ALA A 189 -2.14 -19.73 7.77
N ARG A 190 -1.77 -20.64 8.68
CA ARG A 190 -0.56 -20.52 9.50
C ARG A 190 0.70 -20.56 8.66
N GLN A 191 0.78 -21.47 7.67
CA GLN A 191 1.92 -21.52 6.76
C GLN A 191 2.08 -20.21 6.00
N MET A 192 0.99 -19.67 5.43
CA MET A 192 1.04 -18.40 4.72
C MET A 192 1.47 -17.23 5.62
N ILE A 193 1.07 -17.21 6.90
CA ILE A 193 1.52 -16.19 7.86
C ILE A 193 3.01 -16.35 8.19
N ALA A 194 3.47 -17.59 8.37
CA ALA A 194 4.85 -17.90 8.73
C ALA A 194 5.84 -17.55 7.62
N GLU A 195 5.49 -17.82 6.36
CA GLU A 195 6.32 -17.51 5.19
C GLU A 195 6.24 -16.03 4.76
N ARG A 196 5.26 -15.28 5.28
CA ARG A 196 5.02 -13.90 4.88
C ARG A 196 6.16 -12.98 5.34
N PRO A 197 6.87 -12.33 4.40
CA PRO A 197 7.91 -11.37 4.75
C PRO A 197 7.33 -10.18 5.54
N ARG A 198 8.11 -9.67 6.50
CA ARG A 198 7.75 -8.50 7.31
C ARG A 198 8.99 -7.76 7.80
N LEU A 199 8.83 -6.48 8.08
CA LEU A 199 9.80 -5.73 8.88
C LEU A 199 9.60 -6.02 10.38
N PRO A 200 10.62 -5.73 11.23
CA PRO A 200 10.43 -5.77 12.67
C PRO A 200 9.26 -4.88 13.09
N GLU A 201 8.48 -5.33 14.07
CA GLU A 201 7.31 -4.58 14.55
C GLU A 201 7.73 -3.22 15.12
N LYS A 202 6.94 -2.18 14.86
CA LYS A 202 7.20 -0.80 15.31
C LYS A 202 8.58 -0.24 14.86
N SER A 203 9.18 -0.81 13.81
CA SER A 203 10.44 -0.29 13.22
C SER A 203 10.22 0.90 12.29
N MET A 204 9.01 1.06 11.77
CA MET A 204 8.62 2.17 10.90
C MET A 204 7.54 3.00 11.59
N GLN A 205 7.60 4.33 11.44
CA GLN A 205 6.56 5.22 11.96
C GLN A 205 5.54 5.62 10.89
N ALA A 206 5.95 5.67 9.62
CA ALA A 206 5.09 6.07 8.52
C ALA A 206 5.54 5.49 7.18
N THR A 207 4.60 5.43 6.24
CA THR A 207 4.93 5.35 4.81
C THR A 207 4.65 6.69 4.15
N LEU A 208 5.47 7.07 3.18
CA LEU A 208 5.26 8.25 2.36
C LEU A 208 5.16 7.79 0.91
N VAL A 209 4.12 8.25 0.22
CA VAL A 209 3.91 7.97 -1.20
C VAL A 209 3.67 9.26 -1.95
N THR A 210 4.35 9.43 -3.07
CA THR A 210 4.25 10.62 -3.93
C THR A 210 4.36 10.22 -5.40
N PRO A 211 3.86 11.02 -6.35
CA PRO A 211 4.33 10.93 -7.73
C PRO A 211 5.85 11.08 -7.76
N LEU A 212 6.56 10.30 -8.58
CA LEU A 212 8.04 10.33 -8.62
C LEU A 212 8.60 11.75 -8.84
N ASN A 213 8.00 12.54 -9.72
CA ASN A 213 8.38 13.93 -9.97
C ASN A 213 8.02 14.92 -8.84
N LYS A 214 7.33 14.47 -7.80
CA LYS A 214 6.97 15.24 -6.60
C LYS A 214 7.57 14.63 -5.33
N ALA A 215 8.57 13.77 -5.45
CA ALA A 215 9.27 13.22 -4.31
C ALA A 215 9.84 14.34 -3.42
N VAL A 216 9.57 14.25 -2.12
CA VAL A 216 10.07 15.20 -1.11
C VAL A 216 11.19 14.63 -0.26
N LEU A 217 11.29 13.30 -0.19
CA LEU A 217 12.36 12.51 0.39
C LEU A 217 12.93 11.57 -0.69
N THR A 218 14.17 11.14 -0.53
CA THR A 218 14.80 10.10 -1.36
C THR A 218 14.01 8.81 -1.20
N PRO A 219 13.28 8.33 -2.23
CA PRO A 219 12.47 7.13 -2.13
C PRO A 219 13.36 5.91 -1.99
N ASP A 220 12.86 4.89 -1.31
CA ASP A 220 13.54 3.59 -1.25
C ASP A 220 13.15 2.72 -2.45
N VAL A 221 11.89 2.85 -2.90
CA VAL A 221 11.31 2.10 -4.00
C VAL A 221 10.50 3.01 -4.93
N VAL A 222 10.58 2.78 -6.23
CA VAL A 222 9.70 3.35 -7.25
C VAL A 222 8.73 2.27 -7.70
N ALA A 223 7.43 2.48 -7.47
CA ALA A 223 6.38 1.62 -7.95
C ALA A 223 5.83 2.09 -9.30
N VAL A 224 5.66 1.15 -10.22
CA VAL A 224 4.97 1.35 -11.50
C VAL A 224 3.71 0.51 -11.52
N ILE A 225 2.59 1.12 -11.89
CA ILE A 225 1.29 0.44 -12.04
C ILE A 225 0.84 0.61 -13.48
N ALA A 226 0.93 -0.47 -14.25
CA ALA A 226 0.94 -0.43 -15.71
C ALA A 226 0.47 -1.77 -16.29
N GLN A 227 0.27 -1.82 -17.61
CA GLN A 227 -0.17 -3.04 -18.29
C GLN A 227 0.96 -4.09 -18.36
N PRO A 228 0.63 -5.39 -18.52
CA PRO A 228 1.63 -6.47 -18.64
C PRO A 228 2.73 -6.20 -19.68
N GLU A 229 2.38 -5.61 -20.83
CA GLU A 229 3.36 -5.25 -21.86
C GLU A 229 4.38 -4.22 -21.35
N GLN A 230 3.93 -3.23 -20.59
CA GLN A 230 4.80 -2.21 -20.02
C GLN A 230 5.71 -2.82 -18.94
N MET A 231 5.23 -3.80 -18.19
CA MET A 231 6.04 -4.57 -17.22
C MET A 231 7.09 -5.45 -17.90
N MET A 232 6.75 -6.03 -19.07
CA MET A 232 7.70 -6.76 -19.90
C MET A 232 8.84 -5.84 -20.35
N TRP A 233 8.54 -4.64 -20.85
CA TRP A 233 9.57 -3.69 -21.26
C TRP A 233 10.46 -3.22 -20.10
N LEU A 234 9.90 -2.98 -18.92
CA LEU A 234 10.69 -2.66 -17.73
C LEU A 234 11.61 -3.82 -17.32
N THR A 235 11.12 -5.05 -17.40
CA THR A 235 11.94 -6.25 -17.14
C THR A 235 13.08 -6.35 -18.15
N MET A 236 12.81 -6.17 -19.45
CA MET A 236 13.84 -6.13 -20.47
C MET A 236 14.84 -5.00 -20.24
N ALA A 237 14.36 -3.80 -19.90
CA ALA A 237 15.19 -2.63 -19.61
C ALA A 237 16.15 -2.88 -18.44
N SER A 238 15.69 -3.53 -17.36
CA SER A 238 16.52 -3.89 -16.20
C SER A 238 17.69 -4.81 -16.56
N SER A 239 17.50 -5.67 -17.56
CA SER A 239 18.49 -6.63 -18.04
C SER A 239 19.25 -6.15 -19.28
N PHE A 240 18.99 -4.94 -19.78
CA PHE A 240 19.42 -4.52 -21.12
C PHE A 240 20.94 -4.64 -21.33
N TYR A 241 21.73 -4.26 -20.31
CA TYR A 241 23.19 -4.29 -20.37
C TYR A 241 23.81 -5.58 -19.80
N THR A 242 23.03 -6.42 -19.15
CA THR A 242 23.54 -7.61 -18.42
C THR A 242 23.06 -8.92 -19.02
N GLY A 243 21.96 -8.92 -19.78
CA GLY A 243 21.27 -10.13 -20.24
C GLY A 243 20.72 -10.99 -19.10
N HIS A 244 20.71 -10.48 -17.86
CA HIS A 244 20.32 -11.25 -16.70
C HIS A 244 18.84 -11.68 -16.76
N ARG A 245 18.57 -12.93 -16.40
CA ARG A 245 17.21 -13.47 -16.32
C ARG A 245 16.70 -13.38 -14.88
N SER A 246 15.91 -12.36 -14.60
CA SER A 246 15.34 -12.13 -13.27
C SER A 246 14.34 -13.22 -12.87
N THR A 247 14.32 -13.54 -11.58
CA THR A 247 13.30 -14.39 -10.95
C THR A 247 12.43 -13.52 -10.05
N PHE A 248 11.12 -13.72 -10.09
CA PHE A 248 10.16 -12.94 -9.33
C PHE A 248 9.49 -13.79 -8.25
N GLN A 249 9.18 -13.16 -7.12
CA GLN A 249 8.37 -13.75 -6.06
C GLN A 249 6.96 -13.18 -6.16
N ILE A 250 6.04 -13.99 -6.68
CA ILE A 250 4.65 -13.62 -6.92
C ILE A 250 3.75 -14.72 -6.37
N SER A 251 2.90 -14.35 -5.42
CA SER A 251 1.99 -15.25 -4.69
C SER A 251 0.51 -14.94 -4.94
N GLY A 252 0.20 -13.73 -5.43
CA GLY A 252 -1.17 -13.23 -5.48
C GLY A 252 -1.69 -12.71 -4.12
N TYR A 253 -0.84 -12.71 -3.09
CA TYR A 253 -1.09 -12.13 -1.77
C TYR A 253 -0.19 -10.92 -1.53
N ASN A 254 -0.65 -10.00 -0.68
CA ASN A 254 0.16 -8.87 -0.21
C ASN A 254 0.87 -8.05 -1.31
N ALA A 255 0.20 -7.81 -2.44
CA ALA A 255 0.79 -7.21 -3.65
C ALA A 255 1.63 -5.96 -3.40
N GLN A 256 1.06 -4.89 -2.84
CA GLN A 256 1.83 -3.66 -2.72
C GLN A 256 2.71 -3.63 -1.47
N CYS A 257 2.24 -4.15 -0.33
CA CYS A 257 3.04 -4.14 0.89
C CYS A 257 4.23 -5.11 0.82
N VAL A 258 4.09 -6.30 0.23
CA VAL A 258 5.18 -7.28 0.09
C VAL A 258 5.83 -7.18 -1.29
N GLU A 259 5.09 -7.54 -2.35
CA GLU A 259 5.67 -7.82 -3.66
C GLU A 259 6.19 -6.56 -4.37
N THR A 260 5.54 -5.41 -4.18
CA THR A 260 5.92 -4.13 -4.81
C THR A 260 6.81 -3.28 -3.91
N THR A 261 6.74 -3.41 -2.59
CA THR A 261 7.48 -2.54 -1.67
C THR A 261 8.52 -3.30 -0.88
N LEU A 262 8.11 -4.25 -0.02
CA LEU A 262 9.03 -4.86 0.95
C LEU A 262 10.13 -5.71 0.30
N ILE A 263 9.78 -6.50 -0.73
CA ILE A 263 10.76 -7.33 -1.44
C ILE A 263 11.82 -6.43 -2.11
N PRO A 264 11.46 -5.43 -2.93
CA PRO A 264 12.42 -4.46 -3.45
C PRO A 264 13.23 -3.72 -2.40
N TYR A 265 12.57 -3.31 -1.32
CA TYR A 265 13.21 -2.59 -0.21
C TYR A 265 14.28 -3.43 0.50
N THR A 266 13.96 -4.68 0.85
CA THR A 266 14.84 -5.52 1.68
C THR A 266 15.91 -6.24 0.88
N ARG A 267 15.61 -6.66 -0.35
CA ARG A 267 16.54 -7.44 -1.19
C ARG A 267 17.37 -6.57 -2.12
N GLY A 268 16.95 -5.32 -2.36
CA GLY A 268 17.59 -4.46 -3.35
C GLY A 268 17.42 -4.99 -4.78
N GLU A 269 16.39 -5.82 -5.03
CA GLU A 269 16.05 -6.42 -6.33
C GLU A 269 14.63 -6.01 -6.75
N PHE A 270 14.42 -5.59 -7.98
CA PHE A 270 13.07 -5.28 -8.46
C PHE A 270 12.17 -6.53 -8.47
N ASN A 271 10.86 -6.34 -8.25
CA ASN A 271 9.91 -7.44 -8.22
C ASN A 271 8.56 -7.06 -8.85
N LEU A 272 7.85 -8.06 -9.36
CA LEU A 272 6.54 -7.94 -9.98
C LEU A 272 5.41 -8.35 -9.03
N SER A 273 4.21 -7.88 -9.32
CA SER A 273 2.99 -8.33 -8.66
C SER A 273 1.82 -8.38 -9.64
N LEU A 274 1.02 -9.44 -9.49
CA LEU A 274 -0.26 -9.59 -10.18
C LEU A 274 -1.39 -8.77 -9.54
N GLY A 275 -1.15 -8.11 -8.41
CA GLY A 275 -2.21 -7.49 -7.62
C GLY A 275 -2.96 -8.53 -6.79
N CYS A 276 -3.00 -8.32 -5.47
CA CYS A 276 -3.62 -9.27 -4.56
C CYS A 276 -5.11 -9.01 -4.45
N TYR A 277 -5.84 -10.01 -3.93
CA TYR A 277 -7.28 -9.90 -3.64
C TYR A 277 -7.63 -8.58 -2.95
N GLY A 278 -6.91 -8.23 -1.87
CA GLY A 278 -7.21 -7.02 -1.08
C GLY A 278 -6.91 -5.73 -1.82
N CYS A 279 -5.85 -5.71 -2.64
CA CYS A 279 -5.49 -4.57 -3.49
C CYS A 279 -6.59 -4.34 -4.53
N ARG A 280 -6.92 -5.37 -5.32
CA ARG A 280 -7.91 -5.29 -6.40
C ARG A 280 -9.31 -4.98 -5.86
N ALA A 281 -9.73 -5.61 -4.77
CA ALA A 281 -11.06 -5.39 -4.18
C ALA A 281 -11.23 -4.01 -3.51
N SER A 282 -10.16 -3.27 -3.24
CA SER A 282 -10.21 -1.98 -2.51
C SER A 282 -9.60 -0.83 -3.31
N SER A 283 -9.35 -1.01 -4.59
CA SER A 283 -8.78 0.03 -5.45
C SER A 283 -9.39 0.02 -6.83
N ASP A 284 -9.02 0.98 -7.66
CA ASP A 284 -9.46 1.11 -9.04
C ASP A 284 -8.46 0.51 -10.03
N VAL A 285 -7.87 -0.62 -9.63
CA VAL A 285 -6.96 -1.41 -10.46
C VAL A 285 -7.81 -2.37 -11.29
N SER A 286 -7.75 -2.21 -12.60
CA SER A 286 -8.41 -3.08 -13.57
C SER A 286 -7.64 -4.40 -13.79
N ASP A 287 -8.30 -5.37 -14.42
CA ASP A 287 -7.76 -6.72 -14.67
C ASP A 287 -6.52 -6.70 -15.58
N ASP A 288 -6.36 -5.66 -16.39
CA ASP A 288 -5.22 -5.44 -17.29
C ASP A 288 -4.05 -4.70 -16.64
N LEU A 289 -4.07 -4.43 -15.34
CA LEU A 289 -2.98 -3.75 -14.64
C LEU A 289 -2.20 -4.70 -13.72
N MET A 290 -0.88 -4.54 -13.74
CA MET A 290 0.10 -5.17 -12.88
C MET A 290 0.86 -4.12 -12.06
N PHE A 291 1.71 -4.57 -11.16
CA PHE A 291 2.60 -3.70 -10.37
C PHE A 291 4.04 -4.17 -10.51
N MET A 292 4.97 -3.23 -10.50
CA MET A 292 6.40 -3.47 -10.36
C MET A 292 6.94 -2.53 -9.29
N GLY A 293 7.76 -3.04 -8.39
CA GLY A 293 8.56 -2.24 -7.49
C GLY A 293 10.02 -2.29 -7.88
N VAL A 294 10.66 -1.14 -8.02
CA VAL A 294 12.06 -1.00 -8.40
C VAL A 294 12.80 -0.30 -7.26
N PRO A 295 13.85 -0.90 -6.68
CA PRO A 295 14.65 -0.22 -5.66
C PRO A 295 15.36 0.99 -6.28
N ILE A 296 15.47 2.09 -5.53
CA ILE A 296 15.97 3.36 -6.05
C ILE A 296 17.37 3.25 -6.69
N GLY A 297 18.23 2.39 -6.13
CA GLY A 297 19.58 2.14 -6.63
C GLY A 297 19.63 1.52 -8.04
N GLN A 298 18.57 0.84 -8.49
CA GLN A 298 18.51 0.25 -9.84
C GLN A 298 17.88 1.17 -10.88
N MET A 299 17.27 2.29 -10.46
CA MET A 299 16.63 3.24 -11.37
C MET A 299 17.57 3.79 -12.46
N PRO A 300 18.85 4.15 -12.20
CA PRO A 300 19.73 4.66 -13.24
C PRO A 300 19.89 3.69 -14.42
N ASP A 301 20.19 2.42 -14.15
CA ASP A 301 20.40 1.40 -15.19
C ASP A 301 19.10 1.06 -15.91
N LEU A 302 17.99 0.95 -15.16
CA LEU A 302 16.66 0.72 -15.71
C LEU A 302 16.28 1.83 -16.72
N ILE A 303 16.49 3.09 -16.35
CA ILE A 303 16.15 4.24 -17.20
C ILE A 303 17.01 4.23 -18.48
N ARG A 304 18.32 4.01 -18.37
CA ARG A 304 19.20 3.91 -19.57
C ARG A 304 18.79 2.75 -20.49
N GLY A 305 18.45 1.59 -19.91
CA GLY A 305 17.98 0.42 -20.66
C GLY A 305 16.66 0.72 -21.36
N LEU A 306 15.73 1.40 -20.67
CA LEU A 306 14.44 1.78 -21.21
C LEU A 306 14.58 2.78 -22.37
N GLU A 307 15.43 3.79 -22.24
CA GLU A 307 15.73 4.74 -23.32
C GLU A 307 16.31 4.02 -24.55
N SER A 308 17.20 3.05 -24.33
CA SER A 308 17.80 2.26 -25.41
C SER A 308 16.75 1.42 -26.14
N LEU A 309 15.83 0.77 -25.41
CA LEU A 309 14.71 0.04 -25.98
C LEU A 309 13.70 0.98 -26.69
N GLY A 310 13.48 2.18 -26.14
CA GLY A 310 12.59 3.20 -26.67
C GLY A 310 12.99 3.74 -28.04
N ARG A 311 14.29 3.69 -28.39
CA ARG A 311 14.79 4.13 -29.71
C ARG A 311 14.37 3.22 -30.85
N LYS A 312 14.13 1.93 -30.60
CA LYS A 312 13.88 0.94 -31.66
C LYS A 312 12.98 -0.21 -31.24
N ALA A 313 13.37 -1.00 -30.23
CA ALA A 313 12.69 -2.26 -29.92
C ALA A 313 11.21 -2.07 -29.55
N ILE A 314 10.90 -1.06 -28.73
CA ILE A 314 9.52 -0.74 -28.32
C ILE A 314 8.67 -0.28 -29.51
N PRO A 315 9.06 0.77 -30.27
CA PRO A 315 8.25 1.22 -31.41
C PRO A 315 8.13 0.14 -32.50
N ASP A 316 9.22 -0.57 -32.84
CA ASP A 316 9.18 -1.65 -33.83
C ASP A 316 8.21 -2.76 -33.42
N SER A 317 8.23 -3.16 -32.15
CA SER A 317 7.31 -4.18 -31.62
C SER A 317 5.86 -3.73 -31.65
N ARG A 318 5.56 -2.48 -31.28
CA ARG A 318 4.20 -1.94 -31.25
C ARG A 318 3.64 -1.66 -32.65
N ASN A 319 4.49 -1.36 -33.62
CA ASN A 319 4.12 -1.13 -35.01
C ASN A 319 4.04 -2.42 -35.85
N LYS A 320 4.49 -3.56 -35.31
CA LYS A 320 4.48 -4.82 -36.03
C LYS A 320 3.04 -5.26 -36.29
N VAL A 321 2.68 -5.36 -37.56
CA VAL A 321 1.39 -5.90 -37.98
C VAL A 321 1.38 -7.41 -37.69
N TYR A 322 0.46 -7.84 -36.83
CA TYR A 322 0.21 -9.27 -36.64
C TYR A 322 -0.44 -9.82 -37.90
N LEU A 323 0.25 -10.72 -38.59
CA LEU A 323 -0.29 -11.48 -39.70
C LEU A 323 -0.89 -12.77 -39.13
N PRO A 324 -2.22 -12.95 -39.15
CA PRO A 324 -2.84 -14.19 -38.71
C PRO A 324 -2.30 -15.35 -39.55
N PRO A 325 -1.93 -16.49 -38.93
CA PRO A 325 -1.28 -17.60 -39.63
C PRO A 325 -2.16 -18.30 -40.68
N ASN A 326 -3.45 -17.95 -40.79
CA ASN A 326 -4.43 -18.64 -41.63
C ASN A 326 -5.23 -17.67 -42.54
N ILE A 327 -4.58 -16.63 -43.07
CA ILE A 327 -5.08 -15.96 -44.30
C ILE A 327 -4.55 -16.71 -45.51
#